data_AF-A0A7N2L7F6-F1
#
_entry.id   AF-A0A7N2L7F6-F1
#
_cell.length_a   1.000
_cell.length_b   1.000
_cell.length_c   1.000
_cell.angle_alpha   90.00
_cell.angle_beta   90.00
_cell.angle_gamma   90.00
#
_symmetry.space_group_name_H-M   'P 1'
#
loop_
_entity.id
_entity.type
_entity.pdbx_description
1 polymer ?
#
loop_
_entity_poly.entity_id
_entity_poly.type
_entity_poly.pdbx_seq_one_letter_code
_entity_poly.pdbx_strand_id
1 'polypeptide(L)'
;MDLLLQFQHILESDPLIDEVGFVHPTQFATLTEDSTGDAAISDGTTFWSRDHKLGVSTQVVLPLYNAAKRAFIAAMEEYKRLSDGDDGLESEVMRHSKALLLLSSDFGTAWKSRSLIKIQFTYLESVIYHAVVSKKQQPSMYMGELLLSALVLSCSPKSDQAWSHRRWVIKSIAGKRSALQEILGKESELVEKIAEV
;
A
#
# COMPACT_ATOMS: atom_id res chain seq x y z
N MET A 1 -4.06 0.36 -23.29
CA MET A 1 -3.18 -0.16 -22.23
C MET A 1 -3.96 -0.06 -20.92
N ASP A 2 -3.94 -1.10 -20.07
CA ASP A 2 -4.66 -1.06 -18.80
C ASP A 2 -3.83 -0.24 -17.78
N LEU A 3 -4.36 0.92 -17.36
CA LEU A 3 -3.68 1.84 -16.44
C LEU A 3 -3.47 1.21 -15.05
N LEU A 4 -4.44 0.41 -14.59
CA LEU A 4 -4.39 -0.20 -13.27
C LEU A 4 -3.33 -1.30 -13.23
N LEU A 5 -3.27 -2.14 -14.26
CA LEU A 5 -2.26 -3.21 -14.35
C LEU A 5 -0.84 -2.64 -14.38
N GLN A 6 -0.61 -1.55 -15.12
CA GLN A 6 0.69 -0.88 -15.13
C GLN A 6 1.06 -0.31 -13.76
N PHE A 7 0.13 0.40 -13.12
CA PHE A 7 0.36 0.98 -11.80
C PHE A 7 0.70 -0.10 -10.78
N GLN A 8 -0.05 -1.20 -10.78
CA GLN A 8 0.20 -2.34 -9.90
C GLN A 8 1.54 -3.02 -10.21
N HIS A 9 1.87 -3.19 -11.50
CA HIS A 9 3.14 -3.76 -11.91
C HIS A 9 4.34 -2.92 -11.43
N ILE A 10 4.26 -1.58 -11.49
CA ILE A 10 5.30 -0.70 -10.94
C ILE A 10 5.45 -0.91 -9.43
N LEU A 11 4.33 -0.92 -8.71
CA LEU A 11 4.30 -1.11 -7.25
C LEU A 11 4.75 -2.50 -6.78
N GLU A 12 4.73 -3.50 -7.66
CA GLU A 12 5.21 -4.87 -7.42
C GLU A 12 6.68 -5.02 -7.82
N SER A 13 7.10 -4.35 -8.89
CA SER A 13 8.47 -4.41 -9.40
C SER A 13 9.45 -3.62 -8.53
N ASP A 14 9.00 -2.52 -7.95
CA ASP A 14 9.76 -1.75 -6.97
C ASP A 14 9.05 -1.75 -5.61
N PRO A 15 9.34 -2.72 -4.72
CA PRO A 15 8.76 -2.78 -3.39
C PRO A 15 9.34 -1.74 -2.43
N LEU A 16 10.39 -1.02 -2.82
CA LEU A 16 11.07 -0.02 -1.99
C LEU A 16 10.53 1.39 -2.18
N ILE A 17 9.53 1.58 -3.07
CA ILE A 17 8.90 2.88 -3.29
C ILE A 17 8.49 3.51 -1.95
N ASP A 18 9.08 4.67 -1.64
CA ASP A 18 8.90 5.38 -0.39
C ASP A 18 8.12 6.70 -0.54
N GLU A 19 7.92 7.14 -1.79
CA GLU A 19 7.19 8.36 -2.12
C GLU A 19 6.33 8.21 -3.38
N VAL A 20 5.05 8.59 -3.29
CA VAL A 20 4.18 8.79 -4.47
C VAL A 20 3.84 10.27 -4.63
N GLY A 21 3.92 10.78 -5.85
CA GLY A 21 3.59 12.16 -6.18
C GLY A 21 2.64 12.26 -7.38
N PHE A 22 1.78 13.28 -7.38
CA PHE A 22 0.92 13.59 -8.53
C PHE A 22 1.53 14.74 -9.32
N VAL A 23 1.96 14.45 -10.55
CA VAL A 23 2.79 15.33 -11.35
C VAL A 23 2.00 15.82 -12.56
N HIS A 24 2.06 17.11 -12.86
CA HIS A 24 1.43 17.63 -14.07
C HIS A 24 2.21 17.14 -15.31
N PRO A 25 1.55 16.72 -16.41
CA PRO A 25 2.23 16.23 -17.61
C PRO A 25 3.36 17.12 -18.14
N THR A 26 3.24 18.44 -17.99
CA THR A 26 4.30 19.39 -18.42
C THR A 26 5.58 19.28 -17.59
N GLN A 27 5.53 18.71 -16.39
CA GLN A 27 6.66 18.50 -15.50
C GLN A 27 7.32 17.13 -15.71
N PHE A 28 6.66 16.17 -16.38
CA PHE A 28 7.24 14.85 -16.68
C PHE A 28 8.46 14.93 -17.60
N ALA A 29 8.44 15.85 -18.56
CA ALA A 29 9.57 16.06 -19.48
C ALA A 29 10.83 16.45 -18.71
N THR A 30 10.70 17.38 -17.75
CA THR A 30 11.80 17.82 -16.87
C THR A 30 12.34 16.66 -16.02
N LEU A 31 11.46 15.83 -15.45
CA LEU A 31 11.87 14.64 -14.67
C LEU A 31 12.60 13.59 -15.53
N THR A 32 12.37 13.58 -16.84
CA THR A 32 12.98 12.63 -17.77
C THR A 32 14.33 13.14 -18.32
N GLU A 33 14.48 14.46 -18.50
CA GLU A 33 15.71 15.09 -19.00
C GLU A 33 16.88 14.99 -18.00
N ASP A 34 16.59 15.05 -16.69
CA ASP A 34 17.59 14.84 -15.63
C ASP A 34 18.03 13.35 -15.48
N SER A 35 17.58 12.47 -16.39
CA SER A 35 17.74 11.02 -16.34
C SER A 35 18.70 10.46 -17.39
N THR A 36 19.89 11.05 -17.48
CA THR A 36 20.98 10.49 -18.29
C THR A 36 21.63 9.31 -17.56
N GLY A 37 21.04 8.12 -17.58
CA GLY A 37 21.78 6.91 -17.16
C GLY A 37 21.01 5.65 -16.77
N ASP A 38 19.76 5.73 -16.30
CA ASP A 38 19.04 4.53 -15.79
C ASP A 38 17.70 4.30 -16.48
N ALA A 39 17.32 3.02 -16.56
CA ALA A 39 16.11 2.53 -17.20
C ALA A 39 14.86 2.93 -16.41
N ALA A 40 14.43 4.18 -16.57
CA ALA A 40 13.12 4.63 -16.11
C ALA A 40 12.03 3.80 -16.82
N ILE A 41 11.16 3.15 -16.06
CA ILE A 41 9.90 2.60 -16.60
C ILE A 41 8.98 3.80 -16.81
N SER A 42 9.08 4.39 -18.01
CA SER A 42 8.29 5.56 -18.42
C SER A 42 7.64 5.25 -19.75
N ASP A 43 6.31 5.30 -19.81
CA ASP A 43 5.58 5.40 -21.09
C ASP A 43 5.60 6.84 -21.64
N GLY A 44 6.34 7.73 -20.99
CA GLY A 44 6.55 9.14 -21.35
C GLY A 44 5.44 10.09 -20.89
N THR A 45 4.28 9.61 -20.42
CA THR A 45 3.10 10.49 -20.20
C THR A 45 2.22 10.14 -18.99
N THR A 46 2.30 8.92 -18.48
CA THR A 46 1.37 8.37 -17.47
C THR A 46 2.05 8.15 -16.12
N PHE A 47 3.16 7.42 -16.11
CA PHE A 47 3.90 7.04 -14.91
C PHE A 47 5.39 7.35 -15.07
N TRP A 48 6.02 7.74 -13.97
CA TRP A 48 7.46 7.93 -13.86
C TRP A 48 7.91 7.23 -12.59
N SER A 49 8.95 6.41 -12.67
CA SER A 49 9.50 5.69 -11.52
C SER A 49 11.02 5.77 -11.55
N ARG A 50 11.62 6.31 -10.48
CA ARG A 50 13.08 6.39 -10.28
C ARG A 50 13.39 6.64 -8.81
N ASP A 51 14.54 6.15 -8.34
CA ASP A 51 15.05 6.40 -6.98
C ASP A 51 14.00 6.07 -5.89
N HIS A 52 13.20 5.02 -6.11
CA HIS A 52 12.09 4.61 -5.25
C HIS A 52 10.97 5.66 -5.10
N LYS A 53 10.85 6.57 -6.07
CA LYS A 53 9.77 7.56 -6.16
C LYS A 53 8.90 7.29 -7.36
N LEU A 54 7.59 7.39 -7.18
CA LEU A 54 6.59 7.17 -8.21
C LEU A 54 5.80 8.44 -8.50
N GLY A 55 5.96 8.99 -9.70
CA GLY A 55 5.14 10.05 -10.25
C GLY A 55 3.95 9.49 -11.03
N VAL A 56 2.73 9.91 -10.68
CA VAL A 56 1.50 9.61 -11.41
C VAL A 56 1.00 10.88 -12.08
N SER A 57 0.76 10.82 -13.40
CA SER A 57 0.28 11.96 -14.16
C SER A 57 -1.12 12.38 -13.71
N THR A 58 -1.32 13.66 -13.42
CA THR A 58 -2.61 14.20 -12.96
C THR A 58 -3.74 13.95 -13.97
N GLN A 59 -3.43 13.79 -15.25
CA GLN A 59 -4.40 13.46 -16.31
C GLN A 59 -5.02 12.07 -16.15
N VAL A 60 -4.30 11.13 -15.53
CA VAL A 60 -4.74 9.73 -15.39
C VAL A 60 -5.24 9.37 -14.00
N VAL A 61 -5.09 10.26 -13.01
CA VAL A 61 -5.49 10.01 -11.61
C VAL A 61 -6.96 9.59 -11.50
N LEU A 62 -7.88 10.33 -12.13
CA LEU A 62 -9.32 10.02 -12.05
C LEU A 62 -9.67 8.70 -12.78
N PRO A 63 -9.23 8.46 -14.03
CA PRO A 63 -9.39 7.16 -14.68
C PRO A 63 -8.82 5.99 -13.87
N LEU A 64 -7.62 6.15 -13.31
CA LEU A 64 -6.92 5.15 -12.53
C LEU A 64 -7.64 4.87 -11.20
N TYR A 65 -8.08 5.90 -10.49
CA TYR A 65 -8.91 5.77 -9.28
C TYR A 65 -10.18 4.97 -9.57
N ASN A 66 -10.89 5.29 -10.65
CA ASN A 66 -12.11 4.60 -11.01
C ASN A 66 -11.85 3.13 -11.36
N ALA A 67 -10.74 2.82 -12.04
CA ALA A 67 -10.33 1.45 -12.32
C ALA A 67 -10.00 0.69 -11.03
N ALA A 68 -9.15 1.26 -10.16
CA ALA A 68 -8.78 0.68 -8.87
C ALA A 68 -10.00 0.41 -7.98
N LYS A 69 -10.94 1.38 -7.92
CA LYS A 69 -12.17 1.25 -7.15
C LYS A 69 -13.05 0.12 -7.66
N ARG A 70 -13.25 0.01 -8.98
CA ARG A 70 -14.04 -1.08 -9.58
C ARG A 70 -13.41 -2.44 -9.30
N ALA A 71 -12.09 -2.57 -9.50
CA ALA A 71 -11.36 -3.81 -9.26
C ALA A 71 -11.42 -4.22 -7.78
N PHE A 72 -11.25 -3.26 -6.86
CA PHE A 72 -11.41 -3.50 -5.42
C PHE A 72 -12.81 -3.99 -5.06
N ILE A 73 -13.86 -3.35 -5.58
CA ILE A 73 -15.25 -3.77 -5.31
C ILE A 73 -15.50 -5.18 -5.84
N ALA A 74 -15.05 -5.48 -7.07
CA ALA A 74 -15.21 -6.80 -7.67
C ALA A 74 -14.50 -7.90 -6.85
N ALA A 75 -13.24 -7.66 -6.47
CA ALA A 75 -12.47 -8.59 -5.63
C ALA A 75 -13.11 -8.78 -4.25
N MET A 76 -13.63 -7.70 -3.64
CA MET A 76 -14.33 -7.78 -2.36
C MET A 76 -15.66 -8.55 -2.43
N GLU A 77 -16.40 -8.43 -3.53
CA GLU A 77 -17.62 -9.20 -3.77
C GLU A 77 -17.31 -10.68 -3.93
N GLU A 78 -16.28 -11.00 -4.71
CA GLU A 78 -15.83 -12.37 -4.91
C GLU A 78 -15.31 -12.98 -3.61
N TYR A 79 -14.49 -12.26 -2.85
CA TYR A 79 -13.99 -12.69 -1.53
C TYR A 79 -15.11 -13.03 -0.55
N LYS A 80 -16.22 -12.30 -0.60
CA LYS A 80 -17.39 -12.59 0.24
C LYS A 80 -18.22 -13.76 -0.25
N ARG A 81 -18.25 -14.02 -1.57
CA ARG A 81 -19.01 -15.14 -2.15
C ARG A 81 -18.35 -16.48 -1.86
N LEU A 82 -17.02 -16.52 -1.94
CA LEU A 82 -16.23 -17.71 -1.70
C LEU A 82 -15.92 -17.75 -0.20
N SER A 83 -16.79 -18.41 0.57
CA SER A 83 -16.70 -18.54 2.04
C SER A 83 -15.46 -19.31 2.52
N ASP A 84 -14.65 -19.83 1.60
CA ASP A 84 -13.39 -20.50 1.90
C ASP A 84 -12.28 -19.55 1.46
N GLY A 85 -11.45 -19.12 2.42
CA GLY A 85 -10.41 -18.11 2.24
C GLY A 85 -9.34 -18.54 1.24
N ASP A 86 -9.65 -18.42 -0.05
CA ASP A 86 -8.71 -18.60 -1.13
C ASP A 86 -7.63 -17.51 -1.04
N ASP A 87 -6.39 -17.96 -0.84
CA ASP A 87 -5.20 -17.11 -0.71
C ASP A 87 -5.02 -16.21 -1.94
N GLY A 88 -5.44 -16.69 -3.13
CA GLY A 88 -5.43 -15.90 -4.36
C GLY A 88 -6.34 -14.68 -4.28
N LEU A 89 -7.51 -14.83 -3.68
CA LEU A 89 -8.53 -13.79 -3.62
C LEU A 89 -8.25 -12.76 -2.53
N GLU A 90 -7.68 -13.20 -1.41
CA GLU A 90 -7.07 -12.30 -0.43
C GLU A 90 -6.01 -11.41 -1.10
N SER A 91 -5.10 -12.01 -1.87
CA SER A 91 -4.03 -11.27 -2.54
C SER A 91 -4.58 -10.19 -3.49
N GLU A 92 -5.66 -10.48 -4.22
CA GLU A 92 -6.32 -9.51 -5.11
C GLU A 92 -6.96 -8.35 -4.34
N VAL A 93 -7.66 -8.63 -3.24
CA VAL A 93 -8.21 -7.57 -2.38
C VAL A 93 -7.08 -6.68 -1.83
N MET A 94 -5.97 -7.29 -1.42
CA MET A 94 -4.81 -6.58 -0.88
C MET A 94 -4.09 -5.75 -1.96
N ARG A 95 -4.01 -6.26 -3.19
CA ARG A 95 -3.39 -5.60 -4.35
C ARG A 95 -4.22 -4.42 -4.84
N HIS A 96 -5.52 -4.58 -4.98
CA HIS A 96 -6.43 -3.51 -5.40
C HIS A 96 -6.64 -2.44 -4.32
N SER A 97 -6.72 -2.83 -3.05
CA SER A 97 -6.81 -1.85 -1.95
C SER A 97 -5.53 -1.03 -1.80
N LYS A 98 -4.33 -1.61 -1.99
CA LYS A 98 -3.06 -0.83 -2.05
C LYS A 98 -3.14 0.25 -3.11
N ALA A 99 -3.49 -0.13 -4.35
CA ALA A 99 -3.61 0.83 -5.45
C ALA A 99 -4.65 1.92 -5.17
N LEU A 100 -5.83 1.55 -4.65
CA LEU A 100 -6.91 2.49 -4.35
C LEU A 100 -6.52 3.49 -3.25
N LEU A 101 -5.83 3.03 -2.19
CA LEU A 101 -5.45 3.87 -1.05
C LEU A 101 -4.37 4.89 -1.39
N LEU A 102 -3.47 4.59 -2.34
CA LEU A 102 -2.50 5.56 -2.85
C LEU A 102 -3.16 6.67 -3.69
N LEU A 103 -4.36 6.43 -4.22
CA LEU A 103 -5.12 7.39 -5.03
C LEU A 103 -6.20 8.11 -4.20
N SER A 104 -6.64 7.49 -3.11
CA SER A 104 -7.68 8.00 -2.22
C SER A 104 -7.46 7.45 -0.82
N SER A 105 -6.65 8.16 -0.04
CA SER A 105 -6.27 7.78 1.33
C SER A 105 -7.47 7.64 2.27
N ASP A 106 -8.57 8.33 1.99
CA ASP A 106 -9.73 8.40 2.88
C ASP A 106 -10.79 7.33 2.54
N PHE A 107 -10.49 6.39 1.64
CA PHE A 107 -11.38 5.29 1.30
C PHE A 107 -11.45 4.24 2.45
N GLY A 108 -12.16 4.57 3.52
CA GLY A 108 -12.18 3.80 4.77
C GLY A 108 -12.59 2.33 4.62
N THR A 109 -13.41 1.98 3.63
CA THR A 109 -13.75 0.57 3.33
C THR A 109 -12.53 -0.25 2.93
N ALA A 110 -11.57 0.35 2.20
CA ALA A 110 -10.33 -0.32 1.81
C ALA A 110 -9.38 -0.51 2.99
N TRP A 111 -9.27 0.47 3.90
CA TRP A 111 -8.52 0.26 5.15
C TRP A 111 -9.14 -0.86 6.00
N LYS A 112 -10.47 -0.84 6.16
CA LYS A 112 -11.20 -1.84 6.94
C LYS A 112 -11.06 -3.25 6.36
N SER A 113 -11.13 -3.42 5.04
CA SER A 113 -10.96 -4.74 4.42
C SER A 113 -9.59 -5.34 4.73
N ARG A 114 -8.53 -4.52 4.70
CA ARG A 114 -7.16 -4.95 5.03
C ARG A 114 -7.01 -5.34 6.49
N SER A 115 -7.63 -4.60 7.42
CA SER A 115 -7.67 -4.99 8.83
C SER A 115 -8.44 -6.30 9.05
N LEU A 116 -9.61 -6.47 8.41
CA LEU A 116 -10.48 -7.63 8.62
C LEU A 116 -9.87 -8.93 8.11
N ILE A 117 -9.29 -8.93 6.91
CA ILE A 117 -8.57 -10.07 6.34
C ILE A 117 -7.46 -10.53 7.31
N LYS A 118 -6.70 -9.58 7.85
CA LYS A 118 -5.60 -9.86 8.78
C LYS A 118 -6.03 -10.32 10.17
N ILE A 119 -7.17 -9.81 10.66
CA ILE A 119 -7.79 -10.29 11.90
C ILE A 119 -8.29 -11.72 11.71
N GLN A 120 -8.93 -12.03 10.57
CA GLN A 120 -9.43 -13.37 10.27
C GLN A 120 -8.29 -14.40 10.28
N PHE A 121 -7.14 -14.06 9.68
CA PHE A 121 -5.93 -14.89 9.72
C PHE A 121 -5.44 -15.14 11.15
N THR A 122 -5.44 -14.10 12.00
CA THR A 122 -5.02 -14.19 13.40
C THR A 122 -5.97 -15.06 14.24
N TYR A 123 -7.28 -14.98 13.99
CA TYR A 123 -8.29 -15.81 14.66
C TYR A 123 -8.23 -17.28 14.17
N LEU A 124 -8.01 -17.54 12.88
CA LEU A 124 -7.89 -18.90 12.36
C LEU A 124 -6.62 -19.61 12.85
N GLU A 125 -5.46 -18.92 12.89
CA GLU A 125 -4.23 -19.48 13.46
C GLU A 125 -4.41 -19.83 14.95
N SER A 126 -5.17 -19.03 15.70
CA SER A 126 -5.45 -19.28 17.12
C SER A 126 -6.33 -20.50 17.37
N VAL A 127 -7.10 -20.98 16.38
CA VAL A 127 -8.11 -22.03 16.57
C VAL A 127 -7.70 -23.37 15.94
N ILE A 128 -6.79 -23.42 14.96
CA ILE A 128 -6.49 -24.68 14.24
C ILE A 128 -5.00 -25.10 14.17
N TYR A 129 -3.99 -24.23 14.33
CA TYR A 129 -2.58 -24.65 14.11
C TYR A 129 -1.62 -24.28 15.24
N HIS A 130 -1.51 -25.16 16.23
CA HIS A 130 -0.44 -25.09 17.24
C HIS A 130 0.87 -25.80 16.80
N ALA A 131 0.95 -26.33 15.59
CA ALA A 131 2.17 -26.94 15.09
C ALA A 131 2.26 -26.91 13.57
N VAL A 132 3.44 -26.56 13.05
CA VAL A 132 3.98 -26.81 11.69
C VAL A 132 4.07 -25.61 10.73
N VAL A 133 3.24 -24.56 10.78
CA VAL A 133 3.43 -23.38 9.87
C VAL A 133 3.83 -22.10 10.62
N SER A 134 5.15 -21.95 10.72
CA SER A 134 5.91 -20.70 10.54
C SER A 134 5.54 -19.45 11.37
N LYS A 135 6.09 -19.40 12.58
CA LYS A 135 6.37 -18.17 13.37
C LYS A 135 7.17 -17.07 12.60
N LYS A 136 7.48 -17.24 11.32
CA LYS A 136 8.24 -16.31 10.47
C LYS A 136 7.36 -15.34 9.64
N GLN A 137 6.06 -15.59 9.47
CA GLN A 137 5.16 -14.80 8.59
C GLN A 137 4.41 -13.65 9.30
N GLN A 138 4.28 -13.74 10.63
CA GLN A 138 3.50 -12.78 11.43
C GLN A 138 4.09 -11.35 11.49
N PRO A 139 5.41 -11.13 11.61
CA PRO A 139 5.98 -9.79 11.64
C PRO A 139 5.96 -9.08 10.27
N SER A 140 6.17 -9.82 9.18
CA SER A 140 6.20 -9.27 7.83
C SER A 140 4.84 -8.72 7.40
N MET A 141 3.74 -9.35 7.83
CA MET A 141 2.40 -8.95 7.44
C MET A 141 1.96 -7.60 8.02
N TYR A 142 2.29 -7.33 9.29
CA TYR A 142 2.02 -6.02 9.90
C TYR A 142 3.01 -4.95 9.45
N MET A 143 4.27 -5.34 9.22
CA MET A 143 5.27 -4.43 8.66
C MET A 143 4.85 -3.92 7.27
N GLY A 144 4.26 -4.78 6.43
CA GLY A 144 3.70 -4.37 5.14
C GLY A 144 2.58 -3.32 5.25
N GLU A 145 1.79 -3.32 6.33
CA GLU A 145 0.79 -2.27 6.58
C GLU A 145 1.42 -0.96 7.07
N LEU A 146 2.49 -1.04 7.88
CA LEU A 146 3.25 0.14 8.29
C LEU A 146 3.91 0.79 7.07
N LEU A 147 4.48 0.00 6.17
CA LEU A 147 5.06 0.49 4.90
C LEU A 147 3.99 1.11 4.00
N LEU A 148 2.84 0.44 3.82
CA LEU A 148 1.75 1.01 3.03
C LEU A 148 1.23 2.33 3.62
N SER A 149 0.98 2.37 4.94
CA SER A 149 0.50 3.60 5.58
C SER A 149 1.53 4.72 5.51
N ALA A 150 2.82 4.43 5.64
CA ALA A 150 3.89 5.41 5.42
C ALA A 150 3.89 5.94 3.98
N LEU A 151 3.73 5.06 2.99
CA LEU A 151 3.67 5.45 1.59
C LEU A 151 2.43 6.30 1.27
N VAL A 152 1.26 5.96 1.84
CA VAL A 152 0.06 6.80 1.70
C VAL A 152 0.26 8.16 2.38
N LEU A 153 0.96 8.22 3.52
CA LEU A 153 1.27 9.47 4.20
C LEU A 153 2.27 10.34 3.42
N SER A 154 3.13 9.75 2.58
CA SER A 154 4.03 10.52 1.71
C SER A 154 3.26 11.43 0.75
N CYS A 155 2.11 10.96 0.24
CA CYS A 155 1.27 11.71 -0.70
C CYS A 155 0.06 12.37 -0.02
N SER A 156 -0.24 12.03 1.24
CA SER A 156 -1.41 12.51 1.98
C SER A 156 -1.11 12.58 3.49
N PRO A 157 -0.22 13.50 3.92
CA PRO A 157 0.33 13.53 5.28
C PRO A 157 -0.71 13.76 6.38
N LYS A 158 -1.86 14.34 6.02
CA LYS A 158 -2.97 14.65 6.92
C LYS A 158 -4.09 13.60 6.92
N SER A 159 -3.90 12.43 6.30
CA SER A 159 -4.96 11.41 6.25
C SER A 159 -5.21 10.78 7.63
N ASP A 160 -6.36 11.10 8.22
CA ASP A 160 -6.80 10.53 9.49
C ASP A 160 -6.97 9.01 9.43
N GLN A 161 -7.37 8.48 8.27
CA GLN A 161 -7.55 7.03 8.07
C GLN A 161 -6.20 6.30 8.08
N ALA A 162 -5.17 6.85 7.42
CA ALA A 162 -3.84 6.27 7.43
C ALA A 162 -3.24 6.27 8.85
N TRP A 163 -3.33 7.38 9.58
CA TRP A 163 -2.88 7.46 10.97
C TRP A 163 -3.66 6.53 11.91
N SER A 164 -4.97 6.40 11.71
CA SER A 164 -5.81 5.50 12.52
C SER A 164 -5.48 4.03 12.26
N HIS A 165 -5.28 3.64 11.00
CA HIS A 165 -4.84 2.29 10.64
C HIS A 165 -3.48 1.97 11.25
N ARG A 166 -2.53 2.91 11.16
CA ARG A 166 -1.19 2.76 11.70
C ARG A 166 -1.19 2.56 13.22
N ARG A 167 -1.99 3.34 13.97
CA ARG A 167 -2.21 3.13 15.41
C ARG A 167 -2.79 1.74 15.72
N TRP A 168 -3.74 1.27 14.90
CA TRP A 168 -4.30 -0.07 15.04
C TRP A 168 -3.26 -1.17 14.80
N VAL A 169 -2.39 -1.01 13.79
CA VAL A 169 -1.29 -1.94 13.50
C VAL A 169 -0.31 -2.00 14.68
N ILE A 170 0.17 -0.85 15.17
CA ILE A 170 1.09 -0.79 16.32
C ILE A 170 0.48 -1.45 17.55
N LYS A 171 -0.80 -1.16 17.84
CA LYS A 171 -1.52 -1.80 18.96
C LYS A 171 -1.57 -3.32 18.81
N SER A 172 -1.75 -3.81 17.59
CA SER A 172 -1.78 -5.24 17.27
C SER A 172 -0.40 -5.92 17.42
N ILE A 173 0.69 -5.20 17.16
CA ILE A 173 2.07 -5.72 17.32
C ILE A 173 2.56 -5.60 18.78
N ALA A 174 2.07 -4.63 19.56
CA ALA A 174 2.57 -4.32 20.91
C ALA A 174 2.51 -5.50 21.90
N GLY A 175 1.68 -6.51 21.65
CA GLY A 175 1.70 -7.77 22.41
C GLY A 175 2.98 -8.61 22.22
N LYS A 176 3.81 -8.32 21.21
CA LYS A 176 5.03 -9.04 20.82
C LYS A 176 6.25 -8.14 21.06
N ARG A 177 6.84 -8.25 22.27
CA ARG A 177 7.73 -7.24 22.89
C ARG A 177 9.06 -6.94 22.16
N SER A 178 9.58 -7.86 21.33
CA SER A 178 10.93 -7.72 20.73
C SER A 178 11.02 -6.78 19.53
N ALA A 179 9.96 -6.67 18.72
CA ALA A 179 9.93 -5.79 17.54
C ALA A 179 9.45 -4.36 17.86
N LEU A 180 8.88 -4.15 19.05
CA LEU A 180 8.17 -2.92 19.41
C LEU A 180 9.10 -1.69 19.49
N GLN A 181 10.31 -1.83 20.02
CA GLN A 181 11.24 -0.70 20.19
C GLN A 181 11.76 -0.17 18.84
N GLU A 182 12.11 -1.07 17.92
CA GLU A 182 12.53 -0.69 16.56
C GLU A 182 11.39 0.00 15.81
N ILE A 183 10.16 -0.53 15.92
CA ILE A 183 8.98 0.08 15.32
C ILE A 183 8.80 1.50 15.86
N LEU A 184 8.80 1.68 17.18
CA LEU A 184 8.63 3.01 17.80
C LEU A 184 9.70 4.02 17.34
N GLY A 185 10.94 3.59 17.13
CA GLY A 185 11.99 4.45 16.55
C GLY A 185 11.61 4.92 15.14
N LYS A 186 11.29 3.99 14.24
CA LYS A 186 10.85 4.29 12.86
C LYS A 186 9.56 5.13 12.82
N GLU A 187 8.66 4.94 13.78
CA GLU A 187 7.47 5.76 13.95
C GLU A 187 7.82 7.22 14.28
N SER A 188 8.77 7.44 15.20
CA SER A 188 9.23 8.79 15.56
C SER A 188 9.84 9.50 14.36
N GLU A 189 10.75 8.82 13.64
CA GLU A 189 11.39 9.36 12.43
C GLU A 189 10.36 9.73 11.36
N LEU A 190 9.33 8.90 11.15
CA LEU A 190 8.27 9.22 10.19
C LEU A 190 7.49 10.46 10.59
N VAL A 191 7.13 10.60 11.87
CA VAL A 191 6.40 11.77 12.38
C VAL A 191 7.23 13.03 12.20
N GLU A 192 8.53 12.98 12.49
CA GLU A 192 9.46 14.08 12.26
C GLU A 192 9.52 14.46 10.77
N LYS A 193 9.73 13.49 9.88
CA LYS A 193 9.77 13.71 8.42
C LYS A 193 8.48 14.33 7.87
N ILE A 194 7.31 13.95 8.41
CA ILE A 194 6.02 14.51 7.99
C ILE A 194 5.78 15.91 8.57
N ALA A 195 6.23 16.16 9.81
CA ALA A 195 6.03 17.46 10.48
C ALA A 195 6.89 18.59 9.90
N GLU A 196 7.98 18.25 9.18
CA GLU A 196 8.86 19.20 8.50
C GLU A 196 8.34 19.67 7.12
N VAL A 197 7.18 19.16 6.66
CA VAL A 197 6.50 19.52 5.39
C VAL A 197 5.44 20.60 5.61
#